data_AF-A0A9P6WSY0-F1
#
_entry.id   AF-A0A9P6WSY0-F1
#
_cell.length_a   1.000
_cell.length_b   1.000
_cell.length_c   1.000
_cell.angle_alpha   90.00
_cell.angle_beta   90.00
_cell.angle_gamma   90.00
#
_symmetry.space_group_name_H-M   'P 1'
#
loop_
_entity.id
_entity.type
_entity.pdbx_description
1 polymer ?
#
loop_
_entity_poly.entity_id
_entity_poly.type
_entity_poly.pdbx_seq_one_letter_code
_entity_poly.pdbx_strand_id
1 'polypeptide(L)'
;MRIRNWQAAISAVHRCRGSYLTSLAEEVDSVVRRCGKVTLGAVIRALNQVHPAVVIGAAVLALRARSIGSDMDANPWSVHTRLLRSEHDRSN
;
A
#
# COMPACT_ATOMS: atom_id res chain seq x y z
N MET A 1 -4.37 15.41 9.93
CA MET A 1 -4.78 14.01 9.65
C MET A 1 -3.65 13.24 8.97
N ARG A 2 -3.13 13.74 7.85
CA ARG A 2 -1.92 13.26 7.15
C ARG A 2 -0.81 12.71 8.06
N ILE A 3 -0.24 13.52 8.95
CA ILE A 3 0.88 13.10 9.82
C ILE A 3 0.52 11.87 10.68
N ARG A 4 -0.68 11.87 11.30
CA ARG A 4 -1.15 10.76 12.14
C ARG A 4 -1.34 9.46 11.33
N ASN A 5 -1.93 9.56 10.14
CA ASN A 5 -2.11 8.42 9.24
C ASN A 5 -0.76 7.81 8.83
N TRP A 6 0.20 8.66 8.45
CA TRP A 6 1.54 8.20 8.07
C TRP A 6 2.32 7.62 9.24
N GLN A 7 2.20 8.19 10.45
CA GLN A 7 2.78 7.58 11.65
C GLN A 7 2.21 6.18 11.90
N ALA A 8 0.89 6.01 11.84
CA ALA A 8 0.24 4.71 12.02
C ALA A 8 0.65 3.69 10.94
N ALA A 9 0.71 4.13 9.68
CA ALA A 9 1.13 3.33 8.54
C ALA A 9 2.59 2.87 8.69
N ILE A 10 3.51 3.77 9.04
CA ILE A 10 4.94 3.47 9.22
C ILE A 10 5.14 2.49 10.38
N SER A 11 4.42 2.63 11.50
CA SER A 11 4.46 1.65 12.59
C SER A 11 4.08 0.24 12.13
N ALA A 12 3.18 0.10 11.15
CA ALA A 12 2.84 -1.21 10.58
C ALA A 12 4.03 -1.85 9.85
N VAL A 13 4.82 -1.06 9.11
CA VAL A 13 6.05 -1.53 8.44
C VAL A 13 7.08 -2.01 9.45
N HIS A 14 7.30 -1.26 10.54
CA HIS A 14 8.28 -1.63 11.56
C HIS A 14 7.97 -2.96 12.25
N ARG A 15 6.68 -3.28 12.43
CA ARG A 15 6.23 -4.56 13.00
C ARG A 15 6.47 -5.76 12.08
N CYS A 16 6.72 -5.53 10.79
CA CYS A 16 6.95 -6.57 9.79
C CYS A 16 8.43 -6.69 9.38
N ARG A 17 9.36 -6.04 10.11
CA ARG A 17 10.80 -6.12 9.83
C ARG A 17 11.28 -7.57 9.86
N GLY A 18 11.91 -8.02 8.76
CA GLY A 18 12.37 -9.39 8.55
C GLY A 18 11.54 -10.21 7.54
N SER A 19 10.39 -9.72 7.11
CA SER A 19 9.60 -10.32 6.02
C SER A 19 10.09 -9.84 4.64
N TYR A 20 9.73 -10.56 3.56
CA TYR A 20 10.05 -10.26 2.14
C TYR A 20 9.29 -9.04 1.58
N LEU A 21 9.16 -7.98 2.38
CA LEU A 21 8.30 -6.82 2.12
C LEU A 21 8.59 -6.12 0.80
N THR A 22 9.83 -6.13 0.31
CA THR A 22 10.19 -5.52 -0.97
C THR A 22 9.50 -6.22 -2.14
N SER A 23 9.65 -7.54 -2.24
CA SER A 23 9.00 -8.33 -3.31
C SER A 23 7.48 -8.26 -3.20
N LEU A 24 6.94 -8.27 -1.98
CA LEU A 24 5.49 -8.11 -1.79
C LEU A 24 5.01 -6.70 -2.15
N ALA A 25 5.84 -5.67 -1.99
CA ALA A 25 5.49 -4.31 -2.39
C ALA A 25 5.39 -4.19 -3.93
N GLU A 26 6.21 -4.92 -4.67
CA GLU A 26 6.11 -5.03 -6.13
C GLU A 26 4.82 -5.76 -6.55
N GLU A 27 4.43 -6.81 -5.82
CA GLU A 27 3.15 -7.48 -6.05
C GLU A 27 1.95 -6.56 -5.77
N VAL A 28 1.99 -5.79 -4.67
CA VAL A 28 0.97 -4.79 -4.35
C VAL A 28 0.89 -3.74 -5.46
N ASP A 29 2.04 -3.22 -5.91
CA ASP A 29 2.11 -2.27 -7.02
C ASP A 29 1.48 -2.86 -8.30
N SER A 30 1.80 -4.11 -8.64
CA SER A 30 1.19 -4.83 -9.78
C SER A 30 -0.33 -4.98 -9.66
N VAL A 31 -0.86 -5.29 -8.47
CA VAL A 31 -2.32 -5.34 -8.22
C VAL A 31 -2.95 -3.97 -8.45
N VAL A 32 -2.37 -2.90 -7.89
CA VAL A 32 -2.89 -1.54 -8.03
C VAL A 32 -2.82 -1.06 -9.48
N ARG A 33 -1.71 -1.33 -10.19
CA ARG A 33 -1.52 -0.99 -11.62
C ARG A 33 -2.56 -1.67 -12.51
N ARG A 34 -2.84 -2.96 -12.26
CA ARG A 34 -3.87 -3.72 -13.01
C ARG A 34 -5.28 -3.18 -12.79
N CYS A 35 -5.61 -2.79 -11.56
CA CYS A 35 -6.95 -2.28 -11.24
C CYS A 35 -7.12 -0.78 -11.52
N GLY A 36 -6.02 -0.04 -11.64
CA GLY A 36 -5.97 1.42 -11.69
C GLY A 36 -6.26 2.09 -10.33
N LYS A 37 -7.30 1.61 -9.63
CA LYS A 37 -7.75 2.09 -8.32
C LYS A 37 -8.37 0.93 -7.54
N VAL A 38 -7.92 0.74 -6.30
CA VAL A 38 -8.35 -0.37 -5.44
C VAL A 38 -8.27 0.01 -3.97
N THR A 39 -9.04 -0.62 -3.08
CA THR A 39 -8.90 -0.38 -1.63
C THR A 39 -7.83 -1.29 -1.02
N LEU A 40 -7.20 -0.86 0.07
CA LEU A 40 -6.26 -1.70 0.81
C LEU A 40 -6.86 -3.06 1.20
N GLY A 41 -8.13 -3.10 1.62
CA GLY A 41 -8.84 -4.33 1.94
C GLY A 41 -9.05 -5.25 0.74
N ALA A 42 -9.21 -4.70 -0.47
CA ALA A 42 -9.28 -5.51 -1.68
C ALA A 42 -7.90 -6.09 -2.06
N VAL A 43 -6.81 -5.35 -1.85
CA VAL A 43 -5.45 -5.88 -2.00
C VAL A 43 -5.18 -7.03 -1.02
N ILE A 44 -5.57 -6.87 0.25
CA ILE A 44 -5.48 -7.94 1.26
C ILE A 44 -6.22 -9.20 0.82
N ARG A 45 -7.43 -9.05 0.25
CA ARG A 45 -8.19 -10.20 -0.27
C ARG A 45 -7.55 -10.82 -1.53
N ALA A 46 -6.94 -10.02 -2.40
CA ALA A 46 -6.26 -10.51 -3.58
C ALA A 46 -4.99 -11.31 -3.24
N LEU A 47 -4.29 -10.92 -2.17
CA LEU A 47 -3.09 -11.57 -1.67
C LEU A 47 -3.39 -12.45 -0.44
N ASN A 48 -4.50 -13.21 -0.47
CA ASN A 48 -5.03 -13.95 0.68
C ASN A 48 -4.10 -15.04 1.25
N GLN A 49 -3.06 -15.44 0.51
CA GLN A 49 -2.03 -16.36 0.96
C GLN A 49 -1.02 -15.71 1.93
N VAL A 50 -1.04 -14.37 2.02
CA VAL A 50 -0.12 -13.59 2.84
C VAL A 50 -0.87 -13.01 4.03
N HIS A 51 -0.24 -13.04 5.20
CA HIS A 51 -0.84 -12.49 6.41
C HIS A 51 -1.17 -10.99 6.20
N PRO A 52 -2.39 -10.52 6.55
CA PRO A 52 -2.83 -9.15 6.27
C PRO A 52 -1.87 -8.07 6.76
N ALA A 53 -1.25 -8.25 7.92
CA ALA A 53 -0.28 -7.29 8.45
C ALA A 53 0.93 -7.09 7.51
N VAL A 54 1.39 -8.15 6.84
CA VAL A 54 2.53 -8.10 5.91
C VAL A 54 2.11 -7.39 4.62
N VAL A 55 0.90 -7.67 4.11
CA VAL A 55 0.33 -6.95 2.95
C VAL A 55 0.19 -5.46 3.25
N ILE A 56 -0.28 -5.11 4.44
CA ILE A 56 -0.37 -3.71 4.90
C ILE A 56 1.02 -3.07 4.92
N GLY A 57 2.03 -3.75 5.49
CA GLY A 57 3.41 -3.27 5.49
C GLY A 57 3.96 -3.05 4.08
N ALA A 58 3.72 -3.98 3.16
CA ALA A 58 4.13 -3.87 1.76
C ALA A 58 3.43 -2.72 1.02
N ALA A 59 2.13 -2.52 1.23
CA ALA A 59 1.40 -1.39 0.66
C ALA A 59 1.95 -0.04 1.14
N VAL A 60 2.30 0.07 2.43
CA VAL A 60 2.94 1.28 2.97
C VAL A 60 4.34 1.48 2.37
N LEU A 61 5.10 0.41 2.14
CA LEU A 61 6.40 0.49 1.50
C LEU A 61 6.29 1.03 0.06
N ALA A 62 5.34 0.51 -0.73
CA ALA A 62 5.03 0.99 -2.08
C ALA A 62 4.63 2.48 -2.08
N LEU A 63 3.76 2.89 -1.14
CA LEU A 63 3.39 4.30 -0.95
C LEU A 63 4.59 5.19 -0.60
N ARG A 64 5.51 4.70 0.25
CA ARG A 64 6.73 5.44 0.62
C ARG A 64 7.69 5.59 -0.55
N ALA A 65 7.77 4.56 -1.41
CA ALA A 65 8.53 4.57 -2.66
C ALA A 65 7.85 5.41 -3.76
N ARG A 66 6.63 5.90 -3.53
CA ARG A 66 5.81 6.66 -4.49
C ARG A 66 5.48 5.87 -5.78
N SER A 67 5.57 4.54 -5.75
CA SER A 67 5.16 3.68 -6.88
C SER A 67 3.64 3.67 -7.07
N ILE A 68 2.91 3.89 -5.97
CA ILE A 68 1.45 4.07 -5.93
C ILE A 68 1.09 5.32 -5.11
N GLY A 69 -0.08 5.88 -5.36
CA GLY A 69 -0.69 6.97 -4.58
C GLY A 69 -1.75 6.46 -3.59
N SER A 70 -2.18 7.34 -2.68
CA SER A 70 -3.33 7.07 -1.81
C SER A 70 -4.13 8.32 -1.47
N ASP A 71 -5.34 8.11 -0.92
CA ASP A 71 -6.16 9.18 -0.36
C ASP A 71 -5.95 9.42 1.15
N MET A 72 -4.87 8.90 1.73
CA MET A 72 -4.53 9.04 3.16
C MET A 72 -4.31 10.47 3.63
N ASP A 73 -4.05 11.40 2.71
CA ASP A 73 -3.88 12.81 3.05
C ASP A 73 -5.23 13.47 3.41
N ALA A 74 -6.33 12.95 2.87
CA ALA A 74 -7.69 13.47 3.05
C ALA A 74 -8.60 12.56 3.89
N ASN A 75 -8.29 11.26 4.00
CA ASN A 75 -9.15 10.27 4.66
C ASN A 75 -8.40 9.47 5.73
N PRO A 76 -9.09 8.95 6.77
CA PRO A 76 -8.46 8.10 7.78
C PRO A 76 -7.81 6.85 7.18
N TRP A 77 -6.64 6.48 7.69
CA TRP A 77 -5.98 5.22 7.36
C TRP A 77 -6.82 4.02 7.80
N SER A 78 -7.24 3.18 6.86
CA SER A 78 -8.05 1.99 7.12
C SER A 78 -7.99 1.01 5.95
N VAL A 79 -8.67 -0.12 6.05
CA VAL A 79 -8.88 -1.05 4.92
C VAL A 79 -9.66 -0.42 3.76
N HIS A 80 -10.33 0.71 3.96
CA HIS A 80 -11.04 1.45 2.90
C HIS A 80 -10.16 2.49 2.19
N THR A 81 -8.94 2.74 2.68
CA THR A 81 -7.97 3.63 2.02
C THR A 81 -7.81 3.21 0.56
N ARG A 82 -7.96 4.18 -0.35
CA ARG A 82 -7.87 3.97 -1.79
C ARG A 82 -6.41 4.07 -2.19
N LEU A 83 -5.92 3.05 -2.87
CA LEU A 83 -4.63 2.98 -3.53
C LEU A 83 -4.83 3.26 -5.01
N LEU A 84 -3.95 4.06 -5.57
CA LEU A 84 -4.06 4.60 -6.92
C LEU A 84 -2.78 4.30 -7.68
N ARG A 85 -2.89 3.94 -8.96
CA ARG A 85 -1.72 3.90 -9.84
C ARG A 85 -1.04 5.28 -9.83
N SER A 86 0.28 5.33 -9.67
CA SER A 86 1.03 6.57 -9.80
C SER A 86 1.10 6.96 -11.28
N GLU A 87 0.84 8.23 -11.59
CA GLU A 87 0.86 8.74 -12.98
C GLU A 87 2.27 8.88 -13.56
N HIS A 88 3.30 8.64 -12.75
CA HIS A 88 4.72 8.80 -13.11
C HIS A 88 5.20 7.86 -14.25
N ASP A 89 4.36 6.93 -14.69
CA ASP A 89 4.61 5.98 -15.78
C ASP A 89 4.14 6.45 -17.17
N ARG A 90 3.59 7.67 -17.31
CA ARG A 90 3.11 8.20 -18.61
C ARG A 90 4.20 8.90 -19.44
N SER A 91 5.45 8.82 -19.04
CA SER A 91 6.59 9.35 -19.79
C SER A 91 7.40 8.21 -20.42
N ASN A 92 6.85 7.56 -21.45
CA ASN A 92 7.61 6.80 -22.44
C ASN A 92 6.77 6.65 -23.71
#